data_AF-A0AAN6MXK6-F1
#
_entry.id   AF-A0AAN6MXK6-F1
#
_cell.length_a   1.000
_cell.length_b   1.000
_cell.length_c   1.000
_cell.angle_alpha   90.00
_cell.angle_beta   90.00
_cell.angle_gamma   90.00
#
_symmetry.space_group_name_H-M   'P 1'
#
loop_
_entity.id
_entity.type
_entity.pdbx_description
1 polymer ?
#
loop_
_entity_poly.entity_id
_entity_poly.type
_entity_poly.pdbx_seq_one_letter_code
_entity_poly.pdbx_strand_id
1 'polypeptide(L)'
;MTSSKHQRIFMTGAGGYCGRSITELAISEGYEVRGLSRSEASDAAIRGLGAVPVRGDLTSLSVLREESAAADIVIHLATAFNFFDGGSYDDVLPIDNAAVDALADGLAGTDKPLVCTSGTLVVAADPEGKETDEATPPHTNPVLTRGKNERHALSLAQARGVRVMVVRLAPYVYGRGGSGVRAFMEHGAKAGGVLCVDGGKNRITSVHVDDAARLYLLAAQRGRAGELYNASANTDALGKLLSWFIAAESRASAAKARKEFGWKPTRAGILEEIKDGSYKAVAEALRKGSA
;
A
#
# COMPACT_ATOMS: atom_id res chain seq x y z
N MET A 1 22.27 -16.05 27.99
CA MET A 1 21.76 -14.71 28.35
C MET A 1 22.29 -13.75 27.29
N THR A 2 21.54 -13.44 26.24
CA THR A 2 20.42 -12.49 26.23
C THR A 2 19.21 -13.05 25.47
N SER A 3 18.03 -12.91 26.05
CA SER A 3 16.76 -13.12 25.35
C SER A 3 16.71 -12.11 24.19
N SER A 4 16.79 -12.56 22.94
CA SER A 4 16.52 -11.69 21.80
C SER A 4 15.04 -11.37 21.86
N LYS A 5 14.69 -10.21 22.42
CA LYS A 5 13.32 -9.68 22.37
C LYS A 5 12.92 -9.68 20.89
N HIS A 6 11.94 -10.50 20.53
CA HIS A 6 11.31 -10.41 19.22
C HIS A 6 10.67 -9.02 19.17
N GLN A 7 11.08 -8.20 18.21
CA GLN A 7 10.49 -6.86 18.05
C GLN A 7 9.04 -7.02 17.62
N ARG A 8 8.17 -6.17 18.16
CA ARG A 8 6.74 -6.21 17.90
C ARG A 8 6.34 -5.20 16.83
N ILE A 9 5.61 -5.67 15.81
CA ILE A 9 4.94 -4.84 14.83
C ILE A 9 3.44 -4.80 15.16
N PHE A 10 2.89 -3.60 15.32
CA PHE A 10 1.43 -3.40 15.25
C PHE A 10 1.05 -2.92 13.84
N MET A 11 0.07 -3.57 13.22
CA MET A 11 -0.30 -3.30 11.84
C MET A 11 -1.81 -3.17 11.64
N THR A 12 -2.24 -2.05 11.06
CA THR A 12 -3.60 -1.96 10.51
C THR A 12 -3.64 -2.53 9.10
N GLY A 13 -4.67 -3.32 8.79
CA GLY A 13 -4.80 -3.94 7.46
C GLY A 13 -3.93 -5.19 7.26
N ALA A 14 -3.45 -5.83 8.34
CA ALA A 14 -2.58 -7.01 8.29
C ALA A 14 -3.18 -8.21 7.52
N GLY A 15 -4.49 -8.41 7.61
CA GLY A 15 -5.19 -9.45 6.84
C GLY A 15 -5.50 -9.08 5.38
N GLY A 16 -5.26 -7.83 4.98
CA GLY A 16 -5.56 -7.33 3.63
C GLY A 16 -4.47 -7.65 2.61
N TYR A 17 -4.74 -7.44 1.32
CA TYR A 17 -3.86 -7.88 0.22
C TYR A 17 -2.37 -7.52 0.40
N CYS A 18 -2.03 -6.24 0.60
CA CYS A 18 -0.65 -5.83 0.87
C CYS A 18 -0.17 -6.29 2.25
N GLY A 19 -1.04 -6.18 3.27
CA GLY A 19 -0.71 -6.51 4.66
C GLY A 19 -0.31 -7.96 4.87
N ARG A 20 -0.89 -8.91 4.12
CA ARG A 20 -0.51 -10.34 4.20
C ARG A 20 0.95 -10.53 3.80
N SER A 21 1.39 -9.90 2.72
CA SER A 21 2.78 -10.00 2.24
C SER A 21 3.76 -9.36 3.22
N ILE A 22 3.39 -8.25 3.85
CA ILE A 22 4.21 -7.61 4.90
C ILE A 22 4.25 -8.48 6.16
N THR A 23 3.12 -9.06 6.56
CA THR A 23 3.01 -9.93 7.75
C THR A 23 3.87 -11.19 7.59
N GLU A 24 3.76 -11.88 6.45
CA GLU A 24 4.58 -13.07 6.15
C GLU A 24 6.07 -12.75 6.16
N LEU A 25 6.47 -11.64 5.50
CA LEU A 25 7.87 -11.21 5.49
C LEU A 25 8.37 -10.89 6.90
N ALA A 26 7.61 -10.10 7.67
CA ALA A 26 7.97 -9.74 9.03
C ALA A 26 8.11 -10.96 9.94
N ILE A 27 7.19 -11.92 9.87
CA ILE A 27 7.29 -13.17 10.64
C ILE A 27 8.52 -13.96 10.21
N SER A 28 8.81 -14.05 8.91
CA SER A 28 10.00 -14.73 8.41
C SER A 28 11.32 -14.08 8.87
N GLU A 29 11.29 -12.78 9.18
CA GLU A 29 12.42 -12.01 9.74
C GLU A 29 12.45 -12.02 11.28
N GLY A 30 11.52 -12.74 11.94
CA GLY A 30 11.51 -12.93 13.39
C GLY A 30 10.73 -11.87 14.19
N TYR A 31 9.89 -11.07 13.54
CA TYR A 31 9.03 -10.11 14.22
C TYR A 31 7.75 -10.78 14.77
N GLU A 32 7.27 -10.33 15.94
CA GLU A 32 5.91 -10.61 16.39
C GLU A 32 4.95 -9.63 15.70
N VAL A 33 3.98 -10.11 14.92
CA VAL A 33 2.99 -9.23 14.26
C VAL A 33 1.65 -9.29 14.98
N ARG A 34 1.14 -8.12 15.38
CA ARG A 34 -0.21 -7.91 15.90
C ARG A 34 -1.03 -7.12 14.88
N GLY A 35 -2.11 -7.71 14.38
CA GLY A 35 -2.91 -7.14 13.29
C GLY A 35 -4.27 -6.66 13.75
N LEU A 36 -4.63 -5.41 13.44
CA LEU A 36 -5.99 -4.91 13.68
C LEU A 36 -7.02 -5.67 12.83
N SER A 37 -8.10 -6.09 13.48
CA SER A 37 -9.10 -6.97 12.90
C SER A 37 -10.53 -6.53 13.25
N ARG A 38 -11.35 -6.33 12.22
CA ARG A 38 -12.73 -5.82 12.36
C ARG A 38 -13.81 -6.91 12.37
N SER A 39 -13.45 -8.14 12.02
CA SER A 39 -14.37 -9.28 11.99
C SER A 39 -13.68 -10.60 12.33
N GLU A 40 -14.44 -11.65 12.60
CA GLU A 40 -13.91 -13.01 12.82
C GLU A 40 -13.18 -13.55 11.58
N ALA A 41 -13.69 -13.23 10.39
CA ALA A 41 -13.03 -13.58 9.14
C ALA A 41 -11.63 -12.93 9.04
N SER A 42 -11.51 -11.66 9.44
CA SER A 42 -10.21 -11.00 9.51
C SER A 42 -9.31 -11.60 10.59
N ASP A 43 -9.87 -12.08 11.71
CA ASP A 43 -9.06 -12.78 12.73
C ASP A 43 -8.47 -14.07 12.16
N ALA A 44 -9.29 -14.87 11.48
CA ALA A 44 -8.87 -16.12 10.87
C ALA A 44 -7.78 -15.87 9.81
N ALA A 45 -7.94 -14.82 9.00
CA ALA A 45 -6.94 -14.42 8.01
C ALA A 45 -5.60 -14.04 8.68
N ILE A 46 -5.61 -13.30 9.79
CA ILE A 46 -4.40 -12.90 10.52
C ILE A 46 -3.75 -14.10 11.22
N ARG A 47 -4.53 -14.93 11.93
CA ARG A 47 -4.03 -16.16 12.58
C ARG A 47 -3.40 -17.12 11.58
N GLY A 48 -4.01 -17.25 10.40
CA GLY A 48 -3.50 -18.11 9.33
C GLY A 48 -2.12 -17.71 8.80
N LEU A 49 -1.67 -16.48 9.08
CA LEU A 49 -0.32 -16.01 8.74
C LEU A 49 0.69 -16.23 9.88
N GLY A 50 0.23 -16.70 11.06
CA GLY A 50 1.04 -16.77 12.28
C GLY A 50 1.07 -15.48 13.10
N ALA A 51 0.22 -14.50 12.77
CA ALA A 51 0.10 -13.24 13.50
C ALA A 51 -1.03 -13.28 14.55
N VAL A 52 -1.01 -12.32 15.48
CA VAL A 52 -2.00 -12.20 16.55
C VAL A 52 -3.07 -11.17 16.15
N PRO A 53 -4.36 -11.54 16.03
CA PRO A 53 -5.41 -10.56 15.76
C PRO A 53 -5.72 -9.71 17.00
N VAL A 54 -5.91 -8.42 16.77
CA VAL A 54 -6.38 -7.45 17.75
C VAL A 54 -7.75 -6.95 17.30
N ARG A 55 -8.80 -7.19 18.09
CA ARG A 55 -10.16 -6.80 17.75
C ARG A 55 -10.30 -5.26 17.82
N GLY A 56 -10.74 -4.66 16.73
CA GLY A 56 -11.03 -3.23 16.62
C GLY A 56 -11.08 -2.78 15.16
N ASP A 57 -11.48 -1.53 14.94
CA ASP A 57 -11.48 -0.85 13.65
C ASP A 57 -10.79 0.53 13.73
N LEU A 58 -10.85 1.30 12.65
CA LEU A 58 -10.22 2.63 12.59
C LEU A 58 -10.87 3.65 13.54
N THR A 59 -12.06 3.37 14.07
CA THR A 59 -12.74 4.21 15.07
C THR A 59 -12.44 3.76 16.50
N SER A 60 -11.78 2.60 16.68
CA SER A 60 -11.35 2.05 17.96
C SER A 60 -10.09 2.75 18.48
N LEU A 61 -10.15 4.08 18.68
CA LEU A 61 -8.99 4.94 18.91
C LEU A 61 -8.17 4.56 20.16
N SER A 62 -8.80 4.08 21.23
CA SER A 62 -8.08 3.59 22.42
C SER A 62 -7.20 2.38 22.09
N VAL A 63 -7.75 1.40 21.35
CA VAL A 63 -7.03 0.20 20.91
C VAL A 63 -5.85 0.58 20.01
N LEU A 64 -6.06 1.50 19.05
CA LEU A 64 -4.98 1.97 18.18
C LEU A 64 -3.83 2.60 18.98
N ARG A 65 -4.17 3.42 19.99
CA ARG A 65 -3.18 4.08 20.85
C ARG A 65 -2.42 3.09 21.73
N GLU A 66 -3.13 2.19 22.39
CA GLU A 66 -2.55 1.19 23.31
C GLU A 66 -1.62 0.23 22.58
N GLU A 67 -2.05 -0.30 21.43
CA GLU A 67 -1.24 -1.22 20.63
C GLU A 67 -0.02 -0.55 20.00
N SER A 68 -0.16 0.72 19.58
CA SER A 68 0.97 1.49 19.07
C SER A 68 2.02 1.75 20.15
N ALA A 69 1.59 2.11 21.37
CA ALA A 69 2.50 2.30 22.50
C ALA A 69 3.27 1.03 22.87
N ALA A 70 2.60 -0.13 22.76
CA ALA A 70 3.18 -1.43 23.07
C ALA A 70 4.08 -1.99 21.93
N ALA A 71 3.98 -1.47 20.71
CA ALA A 71 4.76 -1.94 19.56
C ALA A 71 6.15 -1.29 19.50
N ASP A 72 7.08 -1.94 18.78
CA ASP A 72 8.37 -1.36 18.41
C ASP A 72 8.31 -0.69 17.02
N ILE A 73 7.39 -1.13 16.17
CA ILE A 73 7.13 -0.61 14.82
C ILE A 73 5.61 -0.56 14.60
N VAL A 74 5.11 0.51 13.99
CA VAL A 74 3.71 0.62 13.57
C VAL A 74 3.62 0.78 12.06
N ILE A 75 2.81 -0.07 11.41
CA ILE A 75 2.53 0.00 9.97
C ILE A 75 1.03 0.23 9.75
N HIS A 76 0.68 1.34 9.11
CA HIS A 76 -0.71 1.73 8.87
C HIS A 76 -1.06 1.59 7.38
N LEU A 77 -1.78 0.51 7.03
CA LEU A 77 -2.27 0.24 5.67
C LEU A 77 -3.77 0.46 5.52
N ALA A 78 -4.52 0.28 6.61
CA ALA A 78 -5.98 0.33 6.55
C ALA A 78 -6.49 1.74 6.20
N THR A 79 -7.64 1.78 5.57
CA THR A 79 -8.39 3.00 5.30
C THR A 79 -9.88 2.70 5.46
N ALA A 80 -10.63 3.68 5.91
CA ALA A 80 -12.09 3.63 5.95
C ALA A 80 -12.69 3.76 4.55
N PHE A 81 -11.90 4.18 3.56
CA PHE A 81 -12.35 4.33 2.18
C PHE A 81 -12.48 3.00 1.46
N ASN A 82 -13.60 2.83 0.78
CA ASN A 82 -13.81 1.75 -0.18
C ASN A 82 -14.16 2.35 -1.55
N PHE A 83 -13.29 2.13 -2.52
CA PHE A 83 -13.39 2.70 -3.86
C PHE A 83 -14.69 2.31 -4.59
N PHE A 84 -15.24 1.12 -4.29
CA PHE A 84 -16.42 0.59 -4.98
C PHE A 84 -17.75 1.06 -4.39
N ASP A 85 -17.73 1.74 -3.23
CA ASP A 85 -18.96 2.19 -2.56
C ASP A 85 -19.48 3.54 -3.10
N GLY A 86 -18.78 4.13 -4.10
CA GLY A 86 -19.26 5.31 -4.85
C GLY A 86 -19.19 6.66 -4.12
N GLY A 87 -18.51 6.73 -2.97
CA GLY A 87 -18.34 7.95 -2.16
C GLY A 87 -17.03 8.71 -2.40
N SER A 88 -16.91 9.89 -1.78
CA SER A 88 -15.67 10.68 -1.80
C SER A 88 -14.72 10.22 -0.71
N TYR A 89 -13.40 10.27 -0.98
CA TYR A 89 -12.42 10.06 0.08
C TYR A 89 -12.52 11.12 1.18
N ASP A 90 -13.00 12.32 0.86
CA ASP A 90 -13.19 13.39 1.83
C ASP A 90 -14.20 13.03 2.93
N ASP A 91 -15.17 12.15 2.62
CA ASP A 91 -16.21 11.73 3.58
C ASP A 91 -15.64 10.88 4.72
N VAL A 92 -14.55 10.13 4.44
CA VAL A 92 -13.90 9.24 5.41
C VAL A 92 -12.57 9.79 5.93
N LEU A 93 -12.10 10.92 5.38
CA LEU A 93 -10.87 11.59 5.81
C LEU A 93 -10.82 11.86 7.32
N PRO A 94 -11.90 12.29 8.00
CA PRO A 94 -11.87 12.46 9.45
C PRO A 94 -11.57 11.17 10.22
N ILE A 95 -12.09 10.03 9.75
CA ILE A 95 -11.85 8.71 10.37
C ILE A 95 -10.39 8.30 10.15
N ASP A 96 -9.88 8.41 8.93
CA ASP A 96 -8.50 8.06 8.62
C ASP A 96 -7.50 8.97 9.38
N ASN A 97 -7.78 10.27 9.50
CA ASN A 97 -6.94 11.19 10.28
C ASN A 97 -6.99 10.90 11.78
N ALA A 98 -8.17 10.62 12.35
CA ALA A 98 -8.29 10.26 13.76
C ALA A 98 -7.55 8.96 14.09
N ALA A 99 -7.58 7.98 13.17
CA ALA A 99 -6.83 6.75 13.33
C ALA A 99 -5.31 7.00 13.33
N VAL A 100 -4.80 7.79 12.36
CA VAL A 100 -3.38 8.16 12.31
C VAL A 100 -2.95 8.93 13.56
N ASP A 101 -3.80 9.83 14.05
CA ASP A 101 -3.56 10.56 15.30
C ASP A 101 -3.46 9.65 16.51
N ALA A 102 -4.36 8.68 16.64
CA ALA A 102 -4.33 7.73 17.75
C ALA A 102 -3.08 6.83 17.72
N LEU A 103 -2.66 6.40 16.52
CA LEU A 103 -1.41 5.65 16.36
C LEU A 103 -0.19 6.50 16.75
N ALA A 104 -0.15 7.76 16.29
CA ALA A 104 0.91 8.69 16.61
C ALA A 104 0.97 9.05 18.11
N ASP A 105 -0.19 9.21 18.77
CA ASP A 105 -0.28 9.43 20.22
C ASP A 105 0.41 8.31 21.00
N GLY A 106 0.23 7.05 20.58
CA GLY A 106 0.88 5.91 21.22
C GLY A 106 2.41 5.94 21.10
N LEU A 107 2.94 6.63 20.09
CA LEU A 107 4.37 6.71 19.80
C LEU A 107 5.00 8.04 20.24
N ALA A 108 4.22 9.00 20.73
CA ALA A 108 4.69 10.31 21.13
C ALA A 108 5.78 10.21 22.22
N GLY A 109 6.85 11.00 22.08
CA GLY A 109 8.00 10.94 22.98
C GLY A 109 8.89 9.71 22.80
N THR A 110 8.65 8.89 21.77
CA THR A 110 9.51 7.77 21.36
C THR A 110 10.12 8.03 19.97
N ASP A 111 11.18 7.31 19.61
CA ASP A 111 11.76 7.31 18.25
C ASP A 111 11.30 6.09 17.42
N LYS A 112 10.21 5.43 17.85
CA LYS A 112 9.67 4.25 17.18
C LYS A 112 8.97 4.66 15.87
N PRO A 113 9.18 3.92 14.76
CA PRO A 113 8.67 4.30 13.46
C PRO A 113 7.16 4.08 13.31
N LEU A 114 6.49 5.05 12.69
CA LEU A 114 5.13 4.92 12.14
C LEU A 114 5.20 5.01 10.62
N VAL A 115 4.90 3.92 9.91
CA VAL A 115 4.86 3.90 8.44
C VAL A 115 3.42 3.93 7.95
N CYS A 116 2.97 5.08 7.47
CA CYS A 116 1.66 5.28 6.87
C CYS A 116 1.65 4.99 5.37
N THR A 117 0.46 4.77 4.80
CA THR A 117 0.28 4.42 3.40
C THR A 117 -0.47 5.50 2.63
N SER A 118 0.04 5.78 1.43
CA SER A 118 -0.56 6.66 0.42
C SER A 118 -0.41 6.00 -0.96
N GLY A 119 -0.69 6.74 -2.05
CA GLY A 119 -0.54 6.27 -3.41
C GLY A 119 0.23 7.25 -4.29
N THR A 120 0.86 6.79 -5.36
CA THR A 120 1.63 7.68 -6.26
C THR A 120 0.73 8.59 -7.11
N LEU A 121 -0.57 8.29 -7.23
CA LEU A 121 -1.55 9.13 -7.94
C LEU A 121 -1.89 10.45 -7.23
N VAL A 122 -1.27 10.74 -6.08
CA VAL A 122 -1.34 12.07 -5.45
C VAL A 122 -0.54 13.12 -6.23
N VAL A 123 0.29 12.70 -7.18
CA VAL A 123 1.07 13.53 -8.10
C VAL A 123 0.53 13.34 -9.52
N ALA A 124 0.43 14.43 -10.29
CA ALA A 124 0.01 14.38 -11.69
C ALA A 124 1.09 13.72 -12.56
N ALA A 125 0.71 13.17 -13.70
CA ALA A 125 1.70 12.84 -14.73
C ALA A 125 2.44 14.10 -15.16
N ASP A 126 3.74 13.97 -15.41
CA ASP A 126 4.51 15.03 -16.06
C ASP A 126 4.00 15.21 -17.50
N PRO A 127 3.67 16.44 -17.94
CA PRO A 127 3.08 16.69 -19.26
C PRO A 127 4.02 16.37 -20.43
N GLU A 128 5.32 16.27 -20.18
CA GLU A 128 6.33 15.88 -21.16
C GLU A 128 6.68 14.39 -21.07
N GLY A 129 6.00 13.63 -20.21
CA GLY A 129 6.19 12.19 -20.03
C GLY A 129 7.44 11.81 -19.24
N LYS A 130 8.02 12.74 -18.46
CA LYS A 130 9.15 12.44 -17.57
C LYS A 130 8.71 11.66 -16.33
N GLU A 131 9.68 11.09 -15.62
CA GLU A 131 9.40 10.49 -14.31
C GLU A 131 9.06 11.58 -13.28
N THR A 132 8.12 11.28 -12.40
CA THR A 132 7.85 12.07 -11.19
C THR A 132 8.44 11.37 -9.97
N ASP A 133 8.77 12.12 -8.94
CA ASP A 133 9.43 11.61 -7.74
C ASP A 133 8.82 12.20 -6.46
N GLU A 134 9.44 11.90 -5.32
CA GLU A 134 8.99 12.38 -4.01
C GLU A 134 9.11 13.90 -3.84
N ALA A 135 9.91 14.58 -4.65
CA ALA A 135 10.04 16.04 -4.66
C ALA A 135 9.00 16.72 -5.55
N THR A 136 8.30 15.96 -6.40
CA THR A 136 7.29 16.50 -7.31
C THR A 136 6.07 16.99 -6.52
N PRO A 137 5.57 18.21 -6.79
CA PRO A 137 4.42 18.76 -6.09
C PRO A 137 3.15 17.91 -6.23
N PRO A 138 2.28 17.87 -5.20
CA PRO A 138 0.99 17.20 -5.30
C PRO A 138 0.11 17.77 -6.42
N HIS A 139 -0.69 16.91 -7.03
CA HIS A 139 -1.67 17.32 -8.02
C HIS A 139 -2.71 18.26 -7.39
N THR A 140 -2.99 19.36 -8.08
CA THR A 140 -4.03 20.33 -7.70
C THR A 140 -5.47 19.83 -7.86
N ASN A 141 -5.72 18.84 -8.72
CA ASN A 141 -7.05 18.27 -8.99
C ASN A 141 -6.99 16.74 -9.12
N PRO A 142 -6.62 16.02 -8.05
CA PRO A 142 -6.45 14.57 -8.11
C PRO A 142 -7.81 13.86 -8.16
N VAL A 143 -7.85 12.70 -8.82
CA VAL A 143 -9.04 11.82 -8.84
C VAL A 143 -9.42 11.34 -7.43
N LEU A 144 -8.43 11.18 -6.55
CA LEU A 144 -8.61 10.80 -5.15
C LEU A 144 -7.86 11.76 -4.23
N THR A 145 -8.53 12.28 -3.20
CA THR A 145 -7.94 13.25 -2.28
C THR A 145 -7.10 12.63 -1.15
N ARG A 146 -6.64 11.38 -1.31
CA ARG A 146 -5.82 10.66 -0.31
C ARG A 146 -4.56 11.42 0.12
N GLY A 147 -4.04 12.29 -0.74
CA GLY A 147 -2.94 13.21 -0.41
C GLY A 147 -3.24 14.13 0.79
N LYS A 148 -4.50 14.37 1.15
CA LYS A 148 -4.87 15.10 2.37
C LYS A 148 -4.48 14.32 3.64
N ASN A 149 -4.75 13.01 3.69
CA ASN A 149 -4.36 12.15 4.81
C ASN A 149 -2.84 11.96 4.87
N GLU A 150 -2.16 11.85 3.73
CA GLU A 150 -0.69 11.83 3.68
C GLU A 150 -0.07 13.07 4.32
N ARG A 151 -0.52 14.27 3.92
CA ARG A 151 -0.02 15.53 4.51
C ARG A 151 -0.33 15.62 5.99
N HIS A 152 -1.52 15.18 6.41
CA HIS A 152 -1.88 15.09 7.82
C HIS A 152 -0.88 14.21 8.58
N ALA A 153 -0.65 12.98 8.12
CA ALA A 153 0.30 12.06 8.73
C ALA A 153 1.72 12.67 8.83
N LEU A 154 2.25 13.22 7.74
CA LEU A 154 3.60 13.82 7.73
C LEU A 154 3.70 15.04 8.66
N SER A 155 2.63 15.81 8.84
CA SER A 155 2.63 16.96 9.76
C SER A 155 2.91 16.57 11.22
N LEU A 156 2.62 15.33 11.60
CA LEU A 156 2.82 14.81 12.96
C LEU A 156 4.31 14.68 13.33
N ALA A 157 5.21 14.63 12.34
CA ALA A 157 6.65 14.68 12.59
C ALA A 157 7.04 16.00 13.28
N GLN A 158 6.55 17.12 12.76
CA GLN A 158 6.82 18.44 13.32
C GLN A 158 5.91 18.74 14.52
N ALA A 159 4.63 18.41 14.42
CA ALA A 159 3.63 18.77 15.43
C ALA A 159 3.75 17.95 16.73
N ARG A 160 4.19 16.68 16.66
CA ARG A 160 4.23 15.76 17.80
C ARG A 160 5.59 15.08 18.00
N GLY A 161 6.59 15.36 17.16
CA GLY A 161 7.91 14.74 17.26
C GLY A 161 7.93 13.25 16.93
N VAL A 162 6.89 12.73 16.26
CA VAL A 162 6.78 11.29 15.94
C VAL A 162 7.60 10.97 14.70
N ARG A 163 8.36 9.86 14.71
CA ARG A 163 9.08 9.35 13.53
C ARG A 163 8.10 8.71 12.53
N VAL A 164 7.30 9.55 11.90
CA VAL A 164 6.33 9.17 10.86
C VAL A 164 6.95 9.22 9.49
N MET A 165 6.69 8.20 8.68
CA MET A 165 7.03 8.12 7.27
C MET A 165 5.80 7.73 6.46
N VAL A 166 5.82 8.00 5.15
CA VAL A 166 4.77 7.55 4.23
C VAL A 166 5.36 6.72 3.09
N VAL A 167 4.76 5.56 2.81
CA VAL A 167 4.99 4.80 1.58
C VAL A 167 3.86 5.07 0.60
N ARG A 168 4.19 5.62 -0.58
CA ARG A 168 3.26 5.79 -1.69
C ARG A 168 3.27 4.53 -2.56
N LEU A 169 2.23 3.71 -2.44
CA LEU A 169 2.07 2.54 -3.29
C LEU A 169 1.76 2.94 -4.74
N ALA A 170 2.34 2.22 -5.69
CA ALA A 170 1.93 2.33 -7.08
C ALA A 170 0.43 2.02 -7.22
N PRO A 171 -0.29 2.64 -8.18
CA PRO A 171 -1.70 2.36 -8.42
C PRO A 171 -1.98 0.88 -8.70
N TYR A 172 -0.98 0.16 -9.22
CA TYR A 172 -1.04 -1.27 -9.47
C TYR A 172 -0.03 -1.99 -8.59
N VAL A 173 -0.46 -2.33 -7.38
CA VAL A 173 0.20 -3.37 -6.61
C VAL A 173 -0.28 -4.72 -7.12
N TYR A 174 0.61 -5.53 -7.68
CA TYR A 174 0.26 -6.82 -8.32
C TYR A 174 1.06 -7.97 -7.73
N GLY A 175 0.72 -9.19 -8.15
CA GLY A 175 1.39 -10.43 -7.75
C GLY A 175 0.45 -11.37 -7.00
N ARG A 176 0.90 -12.62 -6.84
CA ARG A 176 0.16 -13.66 -6.10
C ARG A 176 -1.29 -13.87 -6.59
N GLY A 177 -1.59 -13.54 -7.85
CA GLY A 177 -2.92 -13.66 -8.47
C GLY A 177 -4.04 -12.83 -7.82
N GLY A 178 -3.72 -11.79 -7.04
CA GLY A 178 -4.69 -10.97 -6.30
C GLY A 178 -4.84 -9.54 -6.81
N SER A 179 -5.15 -8.63 -5.89
CA SER A 179 -5.28 -7.17 -6.11
C SER A 179 -6.42 -6.71 -7.02
N GLY A 180 -6.48 -5.39 -7.25
CA GLY A 180 -7.36 -4.79 -8.26
C GLY A 180 -7.14 -5.37 -9.65
N VAL A 181 -5.93 -5.84 -10.00
CA VAL A 181 -5.64 -6.46 -11.30
C VAL A 181 -6.56 -7.65 -11.56
N ARG A 182 -6.73 -8.56 -10.59
CA ARG A 182 -7.67 -9.67 -10.71
C ARG A 182 -9.11 -9.18 -10.87
N ALA A 183 -9.54 -8.23 -10.05
CA ALA A 183 -10.89 -7.68 -10.14
C ALA A 183 -11.17 -7.08 -11.53
N PHE A 184 -10.19 -6.40 -12.13
CA PHE A 184 -10.30 -5.85 -13.47
C PHE A 184 -10.33 -6.92 -14.56
N MET A 185 -9.51 -7.98 -14.44
CA MET A 185 -9.57 -9.13 -15.35
C MET A 185 -10.93 -9.80 -15.31
N GLU A 186 -11.50 -9.99 -14.10
CA GLU A 186 -12.84 -10.56 -13.90
C GLU A 186 -13.93 -9.68 -14.53
N HIS A 187 -13.87 -8.35 -14.35
CA HIS A 187 -14.81 -7.43 -14.98
C HIS A 187 -14.68 -7.43 -16.51
N GLY A 188 -13.46 -7.40 -17.03
CA GLY A 188 -13.22 -7.46 -18.48
C GLY A 188 -13.76 -8.74 -19.11
N ALA A 189 -13.57 -9.89 -18.44
CA ALA A 189 -14.13 -11.16 -18.89
C ALA A 189 -15.67 -11.14 -18.91
N LYS A 190 -16.30 -10.60 -17.86
CA LYS A 190 -17.77 -10.45 -17.80
C LYS A 190 -18.31 -9.48 -18.86
N ALA A 191 -17.57 -8.42 -19.17
CA ALA A 191 -17.95 -7.41 -20.16
C ALA A 191 -17.67 -7.83 -21.62
N GLY A 192 -17.05 -9.00 -21.86
CA GLY A 192 -16.70 -9.48 -23.21
C GLY A 192 -15.51 -8.75 -23.84
N GLY A 193 -14.74 -8.00 -23.05
CA GLY A 193 -13.61 -7.19 -23.51
C GLY A 193 -13.37 -5.99 -22.61
N VAL A 194 -12.33 -5.22 -22.94
CA VAL A 194 -12.03 -3.97 -22.25
C VAL A 194 -11.89 -2.84 -23.27
N LEU A 195 -12.58 -1.72 -23.04
CA LEU A 195 -12.45 -0.51 -23.86
C LEU A 195 -11.00 -0.07 -23.86
N CYS A 196 -10.43 0.41 -24.97
CA CYS A 196 -9.04 0.88 -25.02
C CYS A 196 -8.87 2.39 -25.20
N VAL A 197 -8.58 3.10 -24.12
CA VAL A 197 -8.26 4.54 -24.15
C VAL A 197 -6.89 4.76 -24.79
N ASP A 198 -6.83 5.68 -25.77
CA ASP A 198 -5.64 6.02 -26.56
C ASP A 198 -4.83 4.81 -27.08
N GLY A 199 -5.52 3.71 -27.40
CA GLY A 199 -4.88 2.48 -27.87
C GLY A 199 -3.93 1.82 -26.86
N GLY A 200 -4.01 2.15 -25.57
CA GLY A 200 -3.19 1.56 -24.51
C GLY A 200 -1.79 2.15 -24.40
N LYS A 201 -1.58 3.36 -24.93
CA LYS A 201 -0.28 4.06 -24.87
C LYS A 201 0.03 4.67 -23.51
N ASN A 202 -1.01 4.89 -22.70
CA ASN A 202 -0.88 5.41 -21.34
C ASN A 202 0.07 4.51 -20.53
N ARG A 203 1.05 5.15 -19.87
CA ARG A 203 1.99 4.46 -19.01
C ARG A 203 1.50 4.46 -17.58
N ILE A 204 1.77 3.35 -16.91
CA ILE A 204 1.41 3.21 -15.51
C ILE A 204 2.55 2.64 -14.69
N THR A 205 2.67 3.15 -13.47
CA THR A 205 3.59 2.63 -12.48
C THR A 205 2.97 1.43 -11.77
N SER A 206 3.78 0.38 -11.59
CA SER A 206 3.37 -0.81 -10.84
C SER A 206 4.46 -1.30 -9.88
N VAL A 207 4.06 -2.10 -8.90
CA VAL A 207 4.97 -2.73 -7.94
C VAL A 207 4.46 -4.12 -7.56
N HIS A 208 5.36 -5.10 -7.52
CA HIS A 208 4.99 -6.42 -7.00
C HIS A 208 4.80 -6.34 -5.48
N VAL A 209 3.79 -7.00 -4.95
CA VAL A 209 3.39 -6.91 -3.53
C VAL A 209 4.52 -7.31 -2.56
N ASP A 210 5.32 -8.32 -2.91
CA ASP A 210 6.52 -8.71 -2.14
C ASP A 210 7.62 -7.64 -2.12
N ASP A 211 7.85 -6.95 -3.25
CA ASP A 211 8.86 -5.90 -3.32
C ASP A 211 8.39 -4.68 -2.49
N ALA A 212 7.09 -4.35 -2.57
CA ALA A 212 6.48 -3.34 -1.72
C ALA A 212 6.60 -3.70 -0.23
N ALA A 213 6.36 -4.96 0.14
CA ALA A 213 6.48 -5.43 1.52
C ALA A 213 7.89 -5.21 2.09
N ARG A 214 8.94 -5.49 1.30
CA ARG A 214 10.32 -5.20 1.67
C ARG A 214 10.56 -3.70 1.89
N LEU A 215 9.97 -2.83 1.07
CA LEU A 215 10.11 -1.39 1.24
C LEU A 215 9.47 -0.89 2.55
N TYR A 216 8.35 -1.46 2.99
CA TYR A 216 7.76 -1.10 4.29
C TYR A 216 8.70 -1.40 5.46
N LEU A 217 9.34 -2.57 5.47
CA LEU A 217 10.30 -2.92 6.54
C LEU A 217 11.57 -2.04 6.46
N LEU A 218 12.08 -1.76 5.26
CA LEU A 218 13.20 -0.83 5.08
C LEU A 218 12.85 0.58 5.55
N ALA A 219 11.64 1.07 5.25
CA ALA A 219 11.18 2.37 5.71
C ALA A 219 11.07 2.41 7.24
N ALA A 220 10.52 1.37 7.88
CA ALA A 220 10.46 1.28 9.33
C ALA A 220 11.86 1.28 9.97
N GLN A 221 12.81 0.51 9.41
CA GLN A 221 14.16 0.40 9.96
C GLN A 221 15.00 1.66 9.73
N ARG A 222 14.94 2.25 8.52
CA ARG A 222 15.92 3.23 8.03
C ARG A 222 15.32 4.60 7.66
N GLY A 223 14.00 4.71 7.61
CA GLY A 223 13.32 5.94 7.18
C GLY A 223 13.52 7.08 8.18
N ARG A 224 13.53 8.31 7.68
CA ARG A 224 13.66 9.51 8.53
C ARG A 224 12.29 10.14 8.78
N ALA A 225 12.11 10.75 9.95
CA ALA A 225 10.87 11.43 10.33
C ALA A 225 10.46 12.47 9.27
N GLY A 226 9.17 12.48 8.92
CA GLY A 226 8.60 13.41 7.96
C GLY A 226 8.91 13.10 6.49
N GLU A 227 9.51 11.94 6.19
CA GLU A 227 9.82 11.55 4.81
C GLU A 227 8.77 10.65 4.17
N LEU A 228 8.68 10.74 2.85
CA LEU A 228 7.91 9.82 2.03
C LEU A 228 8.79 9.09 1.00
N TYR A 229 8.34 7.91 0.56
CA TYR A 229 9.02 7.04 -0.39
C TYR A 229 8.02 6.41 -1.38
N ASN A 230 8.32 6.46 -2.68
CA ASN A 230 7.53 5.81 -3.72
C ASN A 230 7.88 4.32 -3.80
N ALA A 231 6.86 3.45 -3.75
CA ALA A 231 6.98 2.03 -4.00
C ALA A 231 6.68 1.73 -5.48
N SER A 232 7.69 1.85 -6.34
CA SER A 232 7.60 1.52 -7.76
C SER A 232 8.71 0.58 -8.24
N ALA A 233 8.34 -0.41 -9.05
CA ALA A 233 9.27 -1.35 -9.67
C ALA A 233 9.56 -1.00 -11.13
N ASN A 234 8.50 -0.75 -11.90
CA ASN A 234 8.58 -0.45 -13.33
C ASN A 234 7.43 0.48 -13.77
N THR A 235 7.59 1.05 -14.97
CA THR A 235 6.61 1.90 -15.64
C THR A 235 6.45 1.44 -17.08
N ASP A 236 5.39 0.69 -17.35
CA ASP A 236 5.15 0.04 -18.64
C ASP A 236 3.88 0.58 -19.32
N ALA A 237 3.80 0.43 -20.64
CA ALA A 237 2.56 0.64 -21.38
C ALA A 237 1.65 -0.58 -21.19
N LEU A 238 0.40 -0.37 -20.79
CA LEU A 238 -0.56 -1.47 -20.70
C LEU A 238 -1.25 -1.64 -22.06
N GLY A 239 -0.92 -2.70 -22.80
CA GLY A 239 -1.65 -3.05 -24.04
C GLY A 239 -3.16 -3.28 -23.81
N LYS A 240 -3.87 -3.77 -24.84
CA LYS A 240 -5.36 -3.95 -24.95
C LYS A 240 -6.11 -4.65 -23.78
N LEU A 241 -5.45 -5.07 -22.71
CA LEU A 241 -5.98 -5.99 -21.70
C LEU A 241 -6.84 -5.33 -20.60
N LEU A 242 -6.76 -4.01 -20.37
CA LEU A 242 -7.33 -3.43 -19.13
C LEU A 242 -7.83 -1.99 -19.26
N SER A 243 -8.20 -1.60 -20.45
CA SER A 243 -8.07 -0.23 -20.88
C SER A 243 -9.24 0.73 -20.57
N TRP A 244 -10.11 0.40 -19.61
CA TRP A 244 -11.15 1.32 -19.10
C TRP A 244 -10.78 2.02 -17.77
N PHE A 245 -9.82 1.53 -16.97
CA PHE A 245 -9.29 2.30 -15.81
C PHE A 245 -8.14 3.24 -16.20
N ILE A 246 -7.70 3.19 -17.47
CA ILE A 246 -6.45 3.77 -17.97
C ILE A 246 -6.69 5.15 -18.58
N ALA A 247 -6.97 6.13 -17.75
CA ALA A 247 -6.74 7.55 -18.08
C ALA A 247 -5.76 8.23 -17.11
N ALA A 248 -5.48 7.61 -15.95
CA ALA A 248 -4.48 8.10 -15.02
C ALA A 248 -3.08 7.64 -15.46
N GLU A 249 -2.36 8.48 -16.19
CA GLU A 249 -0.94 8.28 -16.44
C GLU A 249 -0.15 8.47 -15.13
N SER A 250 0.78 7.56 -14.84
CA SER A 250 1.68 7.67 -13.69
C SER A 250 3.06 7.14 -14.05
N ARG A 251 4.09 7.93 -13.76
CA ARG A 251 5.51 7.65 -14.04
C ARG A 251 6.36 7.86 -12.79
N ALA A 252 5.88 7.34 -11.65
CA ALA A 252 6.55 7.55 -10.37
C ALA A 252 7.86 6.75 -10.28
N SER A 253 8.95 7.45 -9.95
CA SER A 253 10.29 6.92 -9.72
C SER A 253 10.47 6.50 -8.27
N ALA A 254 11.18 5.39 -8.06
CA ALA A 254 11.64 4.93 -6.75
C ALA A 254 13.12 5.30 -6.51
N ALA A 255 13.62 6.35 -7.16
CA ALA A 255 15.01 6.77 -7.07
C ALA A 255 15.46 7.01 -5.63
N LYS A 256 14.61 7.62 -4.79
CA LYS A 256 14.90 7.86 -3.38
C LYS A 256 15.10 6.55 -2.61
N ALA A 257 14.13 5.63 -2.69
CA ALA A 257 14.22 4.33 -2.03
C ALA A 257 15.45 3.51 -2.49
N ARG A 258 15.78 3.56 -3.80
CA ARG A 258 16.98 2.93 -4.36
C ARG A 258 18.26 3.53 -3.79
N LYS A 259 18.35 4.86 -3.74
CA LYS A 259 19.53 5.59 -3.26
C LYS A 259 19.74 5.43 -1.75
N GLU A 260 18.69 5.60 -0.96
CA GLU A 260 18.80 5.68 0.49
C GLU A 260 18.76 4.29 1.17
N PHE A 261 18.01 3.35 0.61
CA PHE A 261 17.86 2.01 1.21
C PHE A 261 18.58 0.91 0.44
N GLY A 262 19.09 1.20 -0.76
CA GLY A 262 19.59 0.16 -1.66
C GLY A 262 18.47 -0.74 -2.19
N TRP A 263 17.20 -0.29 -2.13
CA TRP A 263 16.05 -1.11 -2.53
C TRP A 263 16.11 -1.41 -4.03
N LYS A 264 16.18 -2.69 -4.38
CA LYS A 264 16.19 -3.16 -5.77
C LYS A 264 15.02 -4.13 -5.94
N PRO A 265 13.89 -3.70 -6.54
CA PRO A 265 12.79 -4.60 -6.89
C PRO A 265 13.32 -5.76 -7.74
N THR A 266 12.94 -6.98 -7.39
CA THR A 266 13.50 -8.21 -8.01
C THR A 266 12.46 -9.06 -8.72
N ARG A 267 11.17 -8.75 -8.54
CA ARG A 267 10.08 -9.53 -9.13
C ARG A 267 9.86 -9.13 -10.59
N ALA A 268 9.33 -10.07 -11.36
CA ALA A 268 8.96 -9.88 -12.76
C ALA A 268 7.93 -8.75 -12.90
N GLY A 269 7.98 -8.03 -14.03
CA GLY A 269 7.06 -6.93 -14.33
C GLY A 269 5.61 -7.38 -14.50
N ILE A 270 4.64 -6.47 -14.34
CA ILE A 270 3.21 -6.82 -14.41
C ILE A 270 2.81 -7.51 -15.73
N LEU A 271 3.38 -7.09 -16.87
CA LEU A 271 3.10 -7.71 -18.17
C LEU A 271 3.63 -9.14 -18.28
N GLU A 272 4.76 -9.44 -17.63
CA GLU A 272 5.33 -10.77 -17.56
C GLU A 272 4.53 -11.64 -16.57
N GLU A 273 4.16 -11.10 -15.40
CA GLU A 273 3.31 -11.78 -14.42
C GLU A 273 1.93 -12.18 -14.98
N ILE A 274 1.37 -11.37 -15.89
CA ILE A 274 0.12 -11.66 -16.57
C ILE A 274 0.27 -12.79 -17.60
N LYS A 275 1.38 -12.81 -18.33
CA LYS A 275 1.61 -13.80 -19.40
C LYS A 275 2.00 -15.16 -18.84
N ASP A 276 2.99 -15.15 -17.94
CA ASP A 276 3.73 -16.34 -17.55
C ASP A 276 3.77 -16.56 -16.03
N GLY A 277 3.30 -15.59 -15.24
CA GLY A 277 3.34 -15.64 -13.78
C GLY A 277 2.01 -15.97 -13.09
N SER A 278 1.80 -15.41 -11.90
CA SER A 278 0.72 -15.77 -10.99
C SER A 278 -0.70 -15.51 -11.52
N TYR A 279 -0.83 -14.61 -12.50
CA TYR A 279 -2.11 -14.30 -13.13
C TYR A 279 -2.44 -15.19 -14.31
N LYS A 280 -1.52 -16.03 -14.81
CA LYS A 280 -1.78 -16.94 -15.93
C LYS A 280 -2.97 -17.87 -15.65
N ALA A 281 -2.99 -18.50 -14.48
CA ALA A 281 -4.09 -19.37 -14.07
C ALA A 281 -5.42 -18.60 -13.96
N VAL A 282 -5.39 -17.35 -13.49
CA VAL A 282 -6.57 -16.46 -13.44
C VAL A 282 -7.09 -16.19 -14.86
N ALA A 283 -6.20 -15.84 -15.79
CA ALA A 283 -6.55 -15.59 -17.18
C ALA A 283 -7.13 -16.84 -17.87
N GLU A 284 -6.52 -18.01 -17.66
CA GLU A 284 -6.98 -19.29 -18.22
C GLU A 284 -8.35 -19.69 -17.68
N ALA A 285 -8.58 -19.52 -16.38
CA ALA A 285 -9.87 -19.82 -15.75
C ALA A 285 -10.99 -18.91 -16.29
N LEU A 286 -10.72 -17.61 -16.44
CA LEU A 286 -11.69 -16.66 -16.97
C LEU A 286 -12.08 -16.97 -18.41
N ARG A 287 -11.13 -17.35 -19.27
CA ARG A 287 -11.42 -17.76 -20.66
C ARG A 287 -12.34 -18.98 -20.74
N LYS A 288 -12.15 -19.96 -19.85
CA LYS A 288 -12.98 -21.18 -19.83
C LYS A 288 -14.42 -20.92 -19.35
N GLY A 289 -14.64 -19.89 -18.52
CA GLY A 289 -15.97 -19.50 -18.04
C GLY A 289 -16.72 -18.54 -18.96
N SER A 290 -16.07 -18.01 -20.00
CA SER A 290 -16.66 -17.15 -21.03
C SER A 290 -17.02 -17.90 -22.32
N ALA A 291 -16.74 -19.21 -22.38
CA ALA A 291 -17.08 -20.11 -23.49
C ALA A 291 -18.33 -20.91 -23.14
#